data_AF-A0A9P4XZA3-F1
#
_entry.id   AF-A0A9P4XZA3-F1
#
_cell.length_a   1.000
_cell.length_b   1.000
_cell.length_c   1.000
_cell.angle_alpha   90.00
_cell.angle_beta   90.00
_cell.angle_gamma   90.00
#
_symmetry.space_group_name_H-M   'P 1'
#
loop_
_entity.id
_entity.type
_entity.pdbx_description
1 polymer ?
#
loop_
_entity_poly.entity_id
_entity_poly.type
_entity_poly.pdbx_seq_one_letter_code
_entity_poly.pdbx_strand_id
1 'polypeptide(L)'
;MTLTKDQKLIAKRRAKDVIPEPTPLWTDIGDDTRKEMIQQLLANLRRSNNTEIAKTIEQNPNEGFSVLQGKIKSMRSAQLKKSRESQTQERTTPGSENTAAASANNASDSCGHP
;
A
#
# COMPACT_ATOMS: atom_id res chain seq x y z
N MET A 1 -2.35 -22.06 17.33
CA MET A 1 -3.83 -22.08 17.25
C MET A 1 -4.25 -21.76 15.83
N THR A 2 -5.08 -22.58 15.20
CA THR A 2 -5.51 -22.41 13.80
C THR A 2 -6.91 -21.80 13.77
N LEU A 3 -7.11 -20.71 13.03
CA LEU A 3 -8.41 -20.04 12.93
C LEU A 3 -9.50 -20.97 12.39
N THR A 4 -10.70 -20.89 12.98
CA THR A 4 -11.89 -21.60 12.52
C THR A 4 -12.38 -21.08 11.16
N LYS A 5 -13.20 -21.85 10.45
CA LYS A 5 -13.69 -21.48 9.10
C LYS A 5 -14.43 -20.13 9.10
N ASP A 6 -15.27 -19.87 10.09
CA ASP A 6 -16.00 -18.60 10.21
C ASP A 6 -15.06 -17.43 10.51
N GLN A 7 -14.07 -17.61 11.40
CA GLN A 7 -13.06 -16.59 11.67
C GLN A 7 -12.24 -16.26 10.41
N LYS A 8 -11.91 -17.27 9.57
CA LYS A 8 -11.25 -17.04 8.28
C LYS A 8 -12.13 -16.24 7.31
N LEU A 9 -13.44 -16.47 7.32
CA LEU A 9 -14.38 -15.80 6.43
C LEU A 9 -14.60 -14.33 6.84
N ILE A 10 -14.70 -14.09 8.15
CA ILE A 10 -14.78 -12.75 8.74
C ILE A 10 -13.48 -11.97 8.49
N ALA A 11 -12.32 -12.59 8.72
CA ALA A 11 -11.02 -11.97 8.44
C ALA A 11 -10.86 -11.65 6.94
N LYS A 12 -11.28 -12.55 6.04
CA LYS A 12 -11.26 -12.27 4.59
C LYS A 12 -12.19 -11.13 4.19
N ARG A 13 -13.39 -11.02 4.76
CA ARG A 13 -14.30 -9.89 4.49
C ARG A 13 -13.73 -8.58 4.99
N ARG A 14 -13.27 -8.51 6.24
CA ARG A 14 -12.65 -7.29 6.78
C ARG A 14 -11.36 -6.93 6.05
N ALA A 15 -10.58 -7.90 5.59
CA ALA A 15 -9.40 -7.62 4.77
C ALA A 15 -9.77 -6.99 3.41
N LYS A 16 -10.91 -7.36 2.80
CA LYS A 16 -11.39 -6.70 1.57
C LYS A 16 -11.82 -5.26 1.82
N ASP A 17 -12.40 -4.96 2.97
CA ASP A 17 -12.79 -3.58 3.32
C ASP A 17 -11.57 -2.68 3.62
N VAL A 18 -10.44 -3.28 4.01
CA VAL A 18 -9.23 -2.56 4.43
C VAL A 18 -8.18 -2.47 3.31
N ILE A 19 -8.16 -3.43 2.38
CA ILE A 19 -7.22 -3.43 1.26
C ILE A 19 -7.89 -2.76 0.06
N PRO A 20 -7.50 -1.53 -0.30
CA PRO A 20 -8.05 -0.89 -1.50
C PRO A 20 -7.75 -1.75 -2.72
N GLU A 21 -8.76 -1.94 -3.57
CA GLU A 21 -8.58 -2.67 -4.82
C GLU A 21 -7.47 -2.01 -5.67
N PRO A 22 -6.66 -2.81 -6.38
CA PRO A 22 -5.62 -2.26 -7.22
C PRO A 22 -6.24 -1.37 -8.28
N THR A 23 -5.62 -0.21 -8.51
CA THR A 23 -6.07 0.72 -9.58
C THR A 23 -6.23 -0.06 -10.90
N PRO A 24 -7.36 0.01 -11.63
CA PRO A 24 -7.61 -0.82 -12.83
C PRO A 24 -6.54 -0.61 -13.92
N LEU A 25 -6.29 -1.63 -14.78
CA LEU A 25 -5.32 -1.46 -15.87
C LEU A 25 -5.94 -0.55 -16.91
N TRP A 26 -5.10 0.18 -17.64
CA TRP A 26 -5.57 0.96 -18.78
C TRP A 26 -6.37 0.13 -19.80
N THR A 27 -6.03 -1.16 -19.96
CA THR A 27 -6.73 -2.12 -20.83
C THR A 27 -8.10 -2.54 -20.31
N ASP A 28 -8.32 -2.43 -19.00
CA ASP A 28 -9.57 -2.82 -18.35
C ASP A 28 -10.57 -1.65 -18.31
N ILE A 29 -10.13 -0.44 -18.68
CA ILE A 29 -10.95 0.78 -18.67
C ILE A 29 -11.65 0.93 -20.03
N GLY A 30 -12.98 1.04 -19.99
CA GLY A 30 -13.81 1.28 -21.18
C GLY A 30 -13.48 2.61 -21.89
N ASP A 31 -13.83 2.72 -23.17
CA ASP A 31 -13.54 3.92 -23.97
C ASP A 31 -14.18 5.19 -23.40
N ASP A 32 -15.38 5.09 -22.83
CA ASP A 32 -16.09 6.24 -22.24
C ASP A 32 -15.34 6.80 -21.03
N THR A 33 -14.90 5.91 -20.12
CA THR A 33 -14.10 6.29 -18.96
C THR A 33 -12.73 6.83 -19.40
N ARG A 34 -12.10 6.27 -20.43
CA ARG A 34 -10.83 6.81 -20.96
C ARG A 34 -10.99 8.23 -21.48
N LYS A 35 -12.09 8.54 -22.18
CA LYS A 35 -12.42 9.91 -22.62
C LYS A 35 -12.65 10.85 -21.43
N GLU A 36 -13.40 10.40 -20.43
CA GLU A 36 -13.66 11.19 -19.22
C GLU A 36 -12.36 11.53 -18.49
N MET A 37 -11.45 10.56 -18.32
CA MET A 37 -10.16 10.80 -17.67
C MET A 37 -9.27 11.78 -18.45
N ILE A 38 -9.31 11.76 -19.79
CA ILE A 38 -8.62 12.76 -20.63
C ILE A 38 -9.22 14.15 -20.42
N GLN A 39 -10.54 14.26 -20.38
CA GLN A 39 -11.20 15.55 -20.13
C GLN A 39 -10.85 16.10 -18.75
N GLN A 40 -10.81 15.25 -17.72
CA GLN A 40 -10.36 15.63 -16.39
C GLN A 40 -8.90 16.07 -16.38
N LEU A 41 -8.02 15.38 -17.12
CA LEU A 41 -6.61 15.77 -17.28
C LEU A 41 -6.50 17.17 -17.90
N LEU A 42 -7.23 17.43 -18.98
CA LEU A 42 -7.26 18.73 -19.66
C LEU A 42 -7.79 19.84 -18.74
N ALA A 43 -8.86 19.57 -17.99
CA ALA A 43 -9.42 20.51 -17.03
C ALA A 43 -8.40 20.88 -15.94
N ASN A 44 -7.67 19.90 -15.40
CA ASN A 44 -6.64 20.12 -14.40
C ASN A 44 -5.45 20.91 -14.96
N LEU A 45 -4.99 20.58 -16.17
CA LEU A 45 -3.90 21.31 -16.83
C LEU A 45 -4.25 22.78 -17.05
N ARG A 46 -5.48 23.07 -17.48
CA ARG A 46 -5.98 24.45 -17.62
C ARG A 46 -6.05 25.16 -16.27
N ARG A 47 -6.54 24.49 -15.22
CA ARG A 47 -6.59 25.04 -13.87
C ARG A 47 -5.20 25.36 -13.31
N SER A 48 -4.20 24.58 -13.67
CA SER A 48 -2.80 24.80 -13.29
C SER A 48 -2.03 25.69 -14.26
N ASN A 49 -2.70 26.42 -15.16
CA ASN A 49 -2.08 27.29 -16.19
C ASN A 49 -1.08 26.58 -17.13
N ASN A 50 -1.17 25.26 -17.26
CA ASN A 50 -0.36 24.47 -18.20
C ASN A 50 -1.09 24.36 -19.55
N THR A 51 -1.41 25.50 -20.15
CA THR A 51 -2.25 25.56 -21.36
C THR A 51 -1.58 25.02 -22.61
N GLU A 52 -0.25 25.08 -22.71
CA GLU A 52 0.48 24.51 -23.85
C GLU A 52 0.37 22.98 -23.87
N ILE A 53 0.60 22.34 -22.72
CA ILE A 53 0.47 20.90 -22.56
C ILE A 53 -0.98 20.46 -22.80
N ALA A 54 -1.96 21.24 -22.32
CA ALA A 54 -3.37 20.97 -22.59
C ALA A 54 -3.67 20.99 -24.10
N LYS A 55 -3.16 21.98 -24.84
CA LYS A 55 -3.32 22.06 -26.31
C LYS A 55 -2.67 20.88 -27.02
N THR A 56 -1.48 20.47 -26.61
CA THR A 56 -0.79 19.30 -27.20
C THR A 56 -1.63 18.04 -27.03
N ILE A 57 -2.20 17.82 -25.85
CA ILE A 57 -3.06 16.65 -25.56
C ILE A 57 -4.39 16.73 -26.31
N GLU A 58 -4.98 17.92 -26.50
CA GLU A 58 -6.18 18.08 -27.33
C GLU A 58 -5.93 17.75 -28.79
N GLN A 59 -4.78 18.14 -29.34
CA GLN A 59 -4.38 17.83 -30.71
C GLN A 59 -3.99 16.36 -30.86
N ASN A 60 -3.40 15.77 -29.81
CA ASN A 60 -2.89 14.39 -29.79
C ASN A 60 -3.37 13.66 -28.53
N PRO A 61 -4.59 13.11 -28.52
CA PRO A 61 -5.15 12.42 -27.34
C PRO A 61 -4.32 11.19 -26.92
N ASN A 62 -3.55 10.60 -27.84
CA ASN A 62 -2.61 9.51 -27.57
C ASN A 62 -1.52 9.88 -26.56
N GLU A 63 -1.07 11.13 -26.53
CA GLU A 63 -0.12 11.59 -25.53
C GLU A 63 -0.75 11.65 -24.14
N GLY A 64 -1.99 12.15 -24.06
CA GLY A 64 -2.76 12.13 -22.83
C GLY A 64 -2.97 10.71 -22.31
N PHE A 65 -3.26 9.75 -23.20
CA PHE A 65 -3.38 8.34 -22.83
C PHE A 65 -2.07 7.77 -22.26
N SER A 66 -0.93 8.12 -22.86
CA SER A 66 0.39 7.71 -22.38
C SER A 66 0.69 8.25 -20.99
N VAL A 67 0.34 9.52 -20.73
CA VAL A 67 0.49 10.15 -19.41
C VAL A 67 -0.39 9.46 -18.36
N LEU A 68 -1.66 9.22 -18.68
CA LEU A 68 -2.61 8.54 -17.78
C LEU A 68 -2.19 7.09 -17.50
N GLN A 69 -1.75 6.36 -18.53
CA GLN A 69 -1.24 5.00 -18.38
C GLN A 69 0.01 4.97 -17.49
N GLY A 70 0.93 5.93 -17.65
CA GLY A 70 2.09 6.09 -16.79
C GLY A 70 1.71 6.34 -15.32
N LYS A 71 0.69 7.18 -15.09
CA LYS A 71 0.17 7.46 -13.74
C LYS A 71 -0.42 6.22 -13.09
N ILE A 72 -1.23 5.45 -13.82
CA ILE A 72 -1.83 4.20 -13.31
C ILE A 72 -0.76 3.17 -12.96
N LYS A 73 0.25 3.00 -13.81
CA LYS A 73 1.40 2.13 -13.53
C LYS A 73 2.12 2.57 -12.26
N SER A 74 2.40 3.87 -12.12
CA SER A 74 3.05 4.44 -10.92
C SER A 74 2.22 4.21 -9.65
N MET A 75 0.90 4.44 -9.71
CA MET A 75 -0.02 4.20 -8.59
C MET A 75 -0.02 2.73 -8.17
N ARG A 76 -0.07 1.80 -9.13
CA ARG A 76 0.05 0.36 -8.85
C ARG A 76 1.39 0.01 -8.22
N SER A 77 2.50 0.53 -8.76
CA SER A 77 3.82 0.27 -8.18
C SER A 77 3.91 0.82 -6.74
N ALA A 78 3.34 1.98 -6.46
CA ALA A 78 3.28 2.55 -5.12
C ALA A 78 2.37 1.73 -4.18
N GLN A 79 1.22 1.26 -4.65
CA GLN A 79 0.34 0.35 -3.89
C GLN A 79 1.07 -0.96 -3.55
N LEU A 80 1.73 -1.58 -4.54
CA LEU A 80 2.50 -2.82 -4.34
C LEU A 80 3.66 -2.63 -3.35
N LYS A 81 4.37 -1.49 -3.41
CA LYS A 81 5.41 -1.15 -2.44
C LYS A 81 4.83 -1.04 -1.03
N LYS A 82 3.76 -0.26 -0.85
CA LYS A 82 3.07 -0.13 0.45
C LYS A 82 2.61 -1.47 0.99
N SER A 83 1.98 -2.31 0.17
CA SER A 83 1.55 -3.65 0.59
C SER A 83 2.72 -4.55 0.99
N ARG A 84 3.87 -4.44 0.30
CA ARG A 84 5.09 -5.18 0.65
C ARG A 84 5.72 -4.65 1.95
N GLU A 85 5.70 -3.35 2.17
CA GLU A 85 6.19 -2.71 3.40
C GLU A 85 5.30 -3.09 4.59
N SER A 86 3.96 -3.07 4.43
CA SER A 86 3.02 -3.54 5.46
C SER A 86 3.18 -5.03 5.78
N GLN A 87 3.44 -5.89 4.80
CA GLN A 87 3.75 -7.31 5.06
C GLN A 87 5.13 -7.54 5.69
N THR A 88 6.10 -6.66 5.45
CA THR A 88 7.43 -6.78 6.08
C THR A 88 7.37 -6.42 7.56
N GLN A 89 6.44 -5.54 7.95
CA GLN A 89 6.30 -5.11 9.35
C GLN A 89 5.53 -6.11 10.24
N GLU A 90 4.68 -6.98 9.67
CA GLU A 90 4.05 -8.09 10.43
C GLU A 90 4.97 -9.31 10.62
N ARG A 91 6.15 -9.34 9.98
CA ARG A 91 7.14 -10.43 10.14
C ARG A 91 8.29 -10.08 11.11
N THR A 92 8.05 -9.14 12.02
CA THR A 92 8.98 -8.80 13.10
C THR A 92 8.21 -8.56 14.41
N THR A 93 7.42 -9.54 14.84
CA THR A 93 7.07 -9.67 16.26
C THR A 93 8.25 -10.36 16.97
N PRO A 94 8.81 -9.76 18.04
CA PRO A 94 9.94 -10.31 18.78
C PRO A 94 9.45 -11.45 19.67
N GLY A 95 10.05 -12.61 19.55
CA GLY A 95 9.64 -13.76 20.35
C GLY A 95 10.30 -15.05 19.90
N SER A 96 11.60 -15.18 20.15
CA SER A 96 12.19 -16.49 20.38
C SER A 96 13.14 -16.35 21.55
N GLU A 97 12.64 -16.76 22.71
CA GLU A 97 13.38 -16.97 23.94
C GLU A 97 14.47 -18.04 23.74
N ASN A 98 15.45 -17.99 24.65
CA ASN A 98 16.65 -18.81 24.83
C ASN A 98 17.84 -18.40 23.94
N THR A 99 18.95 -17.90 24.50
CA THR A 99 19.80 -18.65 25.43
C THR A 99 20.76 -17.73 26.20
N ALA A 100 20.79 -17.90 27.53
CA ALA A 100 21.87 -17.66 28.49
C ALA A 100 22.67 -16.34 28.47
N ALA A 101 22.47 -15.51 29.50
CA ALA A 101 23.56 -14.73 30.11
C ALA A 101 23.23 -14.34 31.57
N ALA A 102 23.92 -14.99 32.50
CA ALA A 102 24.37 -14.51 33.82
C ALA A 102 23.37 -13.79 34.75
N SER A 103 22.75 -14.56 35.66
CA SER A 103 22.39 -14.02 36.98
C SER A 103 23.66 -13.88 37.82
N ALA A 104 24.23 -12.67 37.83
CA ALA A 104 25.18 -12.27 38.86
C ALA A 104 24.40 -12.01 40.16
N ASN A 105 24.40 -12.97 41.07
CA ASN A 105 24.04 -12.73 42.46
C ASN A 105 25.33 -12.62 43.25
N ASN A 106 25.71 -11.40 43.64
CA ASN A 106 26.82 -11.18 44.53
C ASN A 106 26.36 -10.31 45.71
N ALA A 107 26.52 -10.87 46.92
CA ALA A 107 26.62 -10.25 48.25
C ALA A 107 25.43 -9.39 48.75
N SER A 108 25.03 -9.35 50.02
CA SER A 108 25.32 -10.02 51.29
C SER A 108 24.33 -9.38 52.27
N ASP A 109 23.60 -10.11 53.12
CA ASP A 109 23.16 -9.56 54.42
C ASP A 109 22.71 -10.64 55.43
N SER A 110 23.37 -10.58 56.58
CA SER A 110 23.07 -10.95 57.98
C SER A 110 21.85 -11.78 58.46
N CYS A 111 22.09 -12.40 59.63
CA CYS A 111 21.18 -13.01 60.63
C CYS A 111 20.92 -14.52 60.43
N GLY A 112 21.11 -15.46 61.37
CA GLY A 112 21.38 -15.45 62.80
C GLY A 112 20.63 -16.64 63.43
N HIS A 113 21.35 -17.55 64.11
CA HIS A 113 20.95 -18.56 65.13
C HIS A 113 19.70 -19.46 64.91
N PRO A 114 19.77 -20.73 65.36
CA PRO A 114 19.41 -21.04 66.75
C PRO A 114 20.57 -21.52 67.62
#